data_AF-A0A3C1V8Q1-F1
#
_entry.id   AF-A0A3C1V8Q1-F1
#
_cell.length_a   1.000
_cell.length_b   1.000
_cell.length_c   1.000
_cell.angle_alpha   90.00
_cell.angle_beta   90.00
_cell.angle_gamma   90.00
#
_symmetry.space_group_name_H-M   'P 1'
#
loop_
_entity.id
_entity.type
_entity.pdbx_description
1 polymer ?
#
loop_
_entity_poly.entity_id
_entity_poly.type
_entity_poly.pdbx_seq_one_letter_code
_entity_poly.pdbx_strand_id
1 'polypeptide(L)'
;NENNHLKSVVEMMKIEPDGGGAKNTDAAGQITKLTGEEAVSMNFWGFTPALFPQLKTQFEAFLKKSGNELKSECYIPSTVNDLVVVGQAKVKVLRTNDFWFGVTYREDRPQVVESIRQLIAQGKYPEKLWA
;
A
#
# COMPACT_ATOMS: atom_id res chain seq x y z
N ASN A 1 3.27 9.30 -16.58
CA ASN A 1 2.35 9.46 -17.73
C ASN A 1 1.54 10.71 -17.53
N GLU A 2 1.21 11.40 -18.62
CA GLU A 2 0.50 12.69 -18.65
C GLU A 2 -0.84 12.71 -17.87
N ASN A 3 -1.42 11.54 -17.56
CA ASN A 3 -2.69 11.40 -16.83
C ASN A 3 -2.57 10.83 -15.40
N ASN A 4 -1.37 10.64 -14.84
CA ASN A 4 -1.15 10.05 -13.51
C ASN A 4 -1.86 8.69 -13.27
N HIS A 5 -1.98 7.87 -14.32
CA HIS A 5 -2.49 6.51 -14.16
C HIS A 5 -1.40 5.54 -13.69
N LEU A 6 -1.78 4.63 -12.80
CA LEU A 6 -0.97 3.50 -12.38
C LEU A 6 -0.66 2.63 -13.60
N LYS A 7 0.62 2.30 -13.79
CA LYS A 7 1.05 1.33 -14.82
C LYS A 7 1.20 -0.06 -14.25
N SER A 8 1.85 -0.14 -13.10
CA SER A 8 2.08 -1.35 -12.34
C SER A 8 2.28 -1.00 -10.88
N VAL A 9 2.00 -1.95 -10.00
CA VAL A 9 2.35 -1.91 -8.58
C VAL A 9 3.01 -3.23 -8.23
N VAL A 10 4.05 -3.17 -7.41
CA VAL A 10 4.82 -4.33 -6.99
C VAL A 10 4.80 -4.38 -5.47
N GLU A 11 4.43 -5.53 -4.92
CA GLU A 11 4.48 -5.78 -3.49
C GLU A 11 5.93 -6.02 -3.05
N MET A 12 6.38 -5.29 -2.03
CA MET A 12 7.75 -5.38 -1.50
C MET A 12 7.69 -5.72 -0.01
N MET A 13 8.05 -6.96 0.34
CA MET A 13 7.89 -7.47 1.71
C MET A 13 9.08 -7.18 2.63
N LYS A 14 10.29 -6.92 2.10
CA LYS A 14 11.52 -6.79 2.90
C LYS A 14 12.22 -5.47 2.61
N ILE A 15 11.55 -4.38 2.99
CA ILE A 15 12.12 -3.03 2.90
C ILE A 15 12.89 -2.74 4.19
N GLU A 16 14.15 -2.34 4.05
CA GLU A 16 15.03 -1.96 5.15
C GLU A 16 15.73 -0.63 4.84
N PRO A 17 16.04 0.21 5.85
CA PRO A 17 16.87 1.39 5.65
C PRO A 17 18.24 1.03 5.06
N ASP A 18 18.71 1.80 4.08
CA ASP A 18 20.02 1.62 3.43
C ASP A 18 20.68 2.98 3.17
N GLY A 19 21.48 3.44 4.15
CA GLY A 19 22.13 4.76 4.09
C GLY A 19 21.11 5.90 4.03
N GLY A 20 21.14 6.68 2.94
CA GLY A 20 20.22 7.80 2.70
C GLY A 20 18.88 7.40 2.08
N GLY A 21 18.64 6.10 1.82
CA GLY A 21 17.40 5.60 1.22
C GLY A 21 16.96 4.29 1.87
N ALA A 22 16.37 3.41 1.08
CA ALA A 22 15.95 2.08 1.51
C ALA A 22 16.36 1.03 0.47
N LYS A 23 16.28 -0.25 0.85
CA LYS A 23 16.45 -1.36 -0.08
C LYS A 23 15.35 -2.39 0.14
N ASN A 24 14.87 -3.00 -0.94
CA ASN A 24 14.06 -4.20 -0.89
C ASN A 24 14.89 -5.42 -1.30
N THR A 25 14.81 -6.51 -0.54
CA THR A 25 15.41 -7.79 -0.93
C THR A 25 14.30 -8.80 -1.24
N ASP A 26 14.20 -9.23 -2.49
CA ASP A 26 13.16 -10.19 -2.90
C ASP A 26 13.45 -11.63 -2.42
N ALA A 27 12.53 -12.55 -2.73
CA ALA A 27 12.68 -13.97 -2.37
C ALA A 27 13.85 -14.67 -3.10
N ALA A 28 14.30 -14.14 -4.24
CA ALA A 28 15.46 -14.64 -4.99
C ALA A 28 16.78 -14.01 -4.51
N GLY A 29 16.74 -13.10 -3.54
CA GLY A 29 17.90 -12.39 -3.02
C GLY A 29 18.32 -11.18 -3.86
N GLN A 30 17.53 -10.79 -4.87
CA GLN A 30 17.79 -9.59 -5.65
C GLN A 30 17.51 -8.34 -4.80
N ILE A 31 18.49 -7.44 -4.78
CA ILE A 31 18.42 -6.18 -4.04
C ILE A 31 17.97 -5.08 -5.01
N THR A 32 16.87 -4.42 -4.67
CA THR A 32 16.39 -3.20 -5.32
C THR A 32 16.63 -2.02 -4.40
N LYS A 33 17.43 -1.05 -4.84
CA LYS A 33 17.65 0.20 -4.10
C LYS A 33 16.50 1.18 -4.33
N LEU A 34 16.10 1.86 -3.27
CA LEU A 34 15.02 2.82 -3.20
C LEU A 34 15.59 4.14 -2.66
N THR A 35 15.20 5.24 -3.27
CA THR A 35 15.64 6.59 -2.94
C THR A 35 14.92 7.16 -1.71
N GLY A 36 13.72 6.64 -1.39
CA GLY A 36 12.82 7.19 -0.38
C GLY A 36 11.78 8.15 -0.96
N GLU A 37 11.88 8.50 -2.25
CA GLU A 37 10.91 9.35 -2.95
C GLU A 37 9.93 8.53 -3.82
N GLU A 38 10.01 7.20 -3.76
CA GLU A 38 9.11 6.33 -4.52
C GLU A 38 7.65 6.52 -4.11
N ALA A 39 6.76 6.44 -5.10
CA ALA A 39 5.33 6.42 -4.81
C ALA A 39 4.96 5.06 -4.20
N VAL A 40 4.53 5.08 -2.95
CA VAL A 40 4.06 3.89 -2.22
C VAL A 40 2.54 3.91 -2.07
N SER A 41 1.92 2.73 -2.07
CA SER A 41 0.52 2.58 -1.71
C SER A 41 0.43 2.25 -0.23
N MET A 42 -0.27 3.10 0.54
CA MET A 42 -0.57 2.83 1.96
C MET A 42 -1.87 2.02 2.13
N ASN A 43 -2.20 1.22 1.11
CA ASN A 43 -3.42 0.43 1.00
C ASN A 43 -4.73 1.27 1.05
N PHE A 44 -4.68 2.52 0.59
CA PHE A 44 -5.86 3.39 0.48
C PHE A 44 -6.35 3.44 -0.96
N TRP A 45 -7.45 2.74 -1.24
CA TRP A 45 -7.98 2.59 -2.59
C TRP A 45 -9.44 3.04 -2.68
N GLY A 46 -9.75 3.79 -3.74
CA GLY A 46 -11.12 4.13 -4.12
C GLY A 46 -11.56 3.29 -5.30
N PHE A 47 -12.64 2.52 -5.14
CA PHE A 47 -13.19 1.65 -6.17
C PHE A 47 -14.67 1.90 -6.41
N THR A 48 -15.13 1.58 -7.63
CA THR A 48 -16.55 1.48 -7.93
C THR A 48 -17.01 0.03 -7.73
N PRO A 49 -18.31 -0.23 -7.49
CA PRO A 49 -18.83 -1.60 -7.38
C PRO A 49 -18.57 -2.47 -8.61
N ALA A 50 -18.30 -1.84 -9.76
CA ALA A 50 -17.94 -2.53 -10.99
C ALA A 50 -16.64 -3.35 -10.88
N LEU A 51 -15.85 -3.21 -9.80
CA LEU A 51 -14.63 -3.97 -9.53
C LEU A 51 -14.89 -5.37 -8.92
N PHE A 52 -16.01 -5.57 -8.22
CA PHE A 52 -16.26 -6.82 -7.49
C PHE A 52 -16.31 -8.06 -8.39
N PRO A 53 -16.93 -8.03 -9.59
CA PRO A 53 -16.91 -9.19 -10.49
C PRO A 53 -15.50 -9.62 -10.89
N GLN A 54 -14.60 -8.68 -11.18
CA GLN A 54 -13.23 -8.99 -11.58
C GLN A 54 -12.42 -9.51 -10.40
N LEU A 55 -12.61 -8.94 -9.19
CA LEU A 55 -12.01 -9.47 -7.97
C LEU A 55 -12.45 -10.91 -7.72
N LYS A 56 -13.73 -11.23 -7.92
CA LYS A 56 -14.25 -12.60 -7.77
C LYS A 56 -13.55 -13.56 -8.73
N THR A 57 -13.45 -13.20 -10.01
CA THR A 57 -12.75 -14.04 -11.01
C THR A 57 -11.29 -14.29 -10.64
N GLN A 58 -10.58 -13.24 -10.21
CA GLN A 58 -9.19 -13.36 -9.80
C GLN A 58 -9.02 -14.16 -8.51
N PHE A 59 -9.94 -14.02 -7.57
CA PHE A 59 -9.95 -14.80 -6.34
C PHE A 59 -10.18 -16.29 -6.60
N GLU A 60 -11.12 -16.64 -7.49
CA GLU A 60 -11.34 -18.02 -7.93
C GLU A 60 -10.09 -18.60 -8.62
N ALA A 61 -9.40 -17.82 -9.44
CA ALA A 61 -8.14 -18.22 -10.07
C ALA A 61 -7.03 -18.44 -9.03
N PHE A 62 -6.91 -17.54 -8.05
CA PHE A 62 -5.99 -17.67 -6.92
C PHE A 62 -6.24 -18.95 -6.12
N LEU A 63 -7.49 -19.24 -5.76
CA LEU A 63 -7.85 -20.45 -5.01
C LEU A 63 -7.48 -21.73 -5.77
N LYS A 64 -7.69 -21.77 -7.08
CA LYS A 64 -7.30 -22.92 -7.91
C LYS A 64 -5.78 -23.11 -7.96
N LYS A 65 -5.01 -22.02 -7.93
CA LYS A 65 -3.55 -22.04 -8.05
C LYS A 65 -2.86 -22.35 -6.73
N SER A 66 -3.27 -21.68 -5.65
CA SER A 66 -2.55 -21.65 -4.37
C SER A 66 -3.46 -21.85 -3.15
N GLY A 67 -4.75 -22.19 -3.31
CA GLY A 67 -5.68 -22.32 -2.18
C GLY A 67 -5.34 -23.40 -1.14
N ASN A 68 -4.44 -24.32 -1.47
CA ASN A 68 -3.94 -25.35 -0.53
C ASN A 68 -2.65 -24.93 0.19
N GLU A 69 -2.07 -23.78 -0.13
CA GLU A 69 -0.85 -23.27 0.50
C GLU A 69 -1.21 -22.47 1.75
N LEU A 70 -0.78 -22.94 2.92
CA LEU A 70 -1.11 -22.37 4.25
C LEU A 70 -0.71 -20.91 4.44
N LYS A 71 0.23 -20.39 3.63
CA LYS A 71 0.75 -19.02 3.71
C LYS A 71 0.44 -18.19 2.47
N SER A 72 -0.40 -18.69 1.57
CA SER A 72 -0.79 -17.92 0.40
C SER A 72 -1.76 -16.81 0.80
N GLU A 73 -1.54 -15.61 0.26
CA GLU A 73 -2.39 -14.45 0.48
C GLU A 73 -2.81 -13.85 -0.86
N CYS A 74 -4.08 -13.42 -0.95
CA CYS A 74 -4.61 -12.75 -2.13
C CYS A 74 -4.62 -11.24 -1.87
N TYR A 75 -3.57 -10.55 -2.33
CA TYR A 75 -3.39 -9.12 -2.09
C TYR A 75 -4.17 -8.26 -3.08
N ILE A 76 -4.84 -7.22 -2.56
CA ILE A 76 -5.54 -6.21 -3.37
C ILE A 76 -4.59 -5.55 -4.39
N PRO A 77 -3.37 -5.09 -4.02
CA PRO A 77 -2.42 -4.52 -4.98
C PRO A 77 -2.13 -5.43 -6.16
N SER A 78 -1.86 -6.71 -5.91
CA SER A 78 -1.56 -7.68 -6.97
C SER A 78 -2.76 -7.90 -7.88
N THR A 79 -3.97 -8.07 -7.31
CA THR A 79 -5.18 -8.25 -8.13
C THR A 79 -5.47 -7.02 -8.98
N VAL A 80 -5.36 -5.81 -8.42
CA VAL A 80 -5.56 -4.56 -9.15
C VAL A 80 -4.48 -4.37 -10.22
N ASN A 81 -3.22 -4.72 -9.93
CA ASN A 81 -2.14 -4.70 -10.90
C ASN A 81 -2.48 -5.55 -12.12
N ASP A 82 -2.95 -6.79 -11.91
CA ASP A 82 -3.30 -7.68 -13.01
C ASP A 82 -4.39 -7.07 -13.89
N LEU A 83 -5.42 -6.48 -13.29
CA LEU A 83 -6.50 -5.80 -14.02
C LEU A 83 -6.02 -4.58 -14.81
N VAL A 84 -5.04 -3.84 -14.28
CA VAL A 84 -4.41 -2.70 -14.96
C VAL A 84 -3.56 -3.18 -16.14
N VAL A 85 -2.75 -4.22 -15.94
CA VAL A 85 -1.84 -4.77 -16.97
C VAL A 85 -2.62 -5.35 -18.15
N VAL A 86 -3.73 -6.06 -17.90
CA VAL A 86 -4.59 -6.61 -18.97
C VAL A 86 -5.56 -5.57 -19.55
N GLY A 87 -5.49 -4.30 -19.11
CA GLY A 87 -6.30 -3.20 -19.64
C GLY A 87 -7.77 -3.19 -19.22
N GLN A 88 -8.15 -4.00 -18.23
CA GLN A 88 -9.53 -4.10 -17.72
C GLN A 88 -9.85 -3.05 -16.64
N ALA A 89 -8.83 -2.42 -16.04
CA ALA A 89 -8.99 -1.33 -15.09
C ALA A 89 -8.05 -0.17 -15.39
N LYS A 90 -8.48 1.05 -15.06
CA LYS A 90 -7.62 2.24 -15.01
C LYS A 90 -7.67 2.80 -13.60
N VAL A 91 -6.50 2.92 -12.98
CA VAL A 91 -6.36 3.49 -11.64
C VAL A 91 -5.66 4.83 -11.75
N LYS A 92 -6.26 5.88 -11.20
CA LYS A 92 -5.62 7.19 -11.05
C LYS A 92 -4.87 7.25 -9.73
N VAL A 93 -3.59 7.61 -9.79
CA VAL A 93 -2.74 7.81 -8.62
C VAL A 93 -2.95 9.23 -8.11
N LEU A 94 -3.44 9.36 -6.89
CA LEU A 94 -3.61 10.63 -6.20
C LEU A 94 -2.51 10.76 -5.15
N ARG A 95 -1.58 11.69 -5.37
CA ARG A 95 -0.51 11.99 -4.40
C ARG A 95 -1.05 12.96 -3.35
N THR A 96 -0.77 12.68 -2.08
CA THR A 96 -0.97 13.62 -0.97
C THR A 96 0.38 14.09 -0.45
N ASN A 97 0.41 15.30 0.12
CA ASN A 97 1.55 15.84 0.86
C ASN A 97 1.45 15.52 2.36
N ASP A 98 0.39 14.84 2.79
CA ASP A 98 0.24 14.40 4.17
C ASP A 98 1.17 13.25 4.50
N PHE A 99 1.62 13.24 5.75
CA PHE A 99 2.47 12.19 6.29
C PHE A 99 1.60 11.05 6.82
N TRP A 100 1.86 9.84 6.32
CA TRP A 100 1.28 8.64 6.92
C TRP A 100 2.13 8.19 8.10
N PHE A 101 1.47 7.94 9.23
CA PHE A 101 2.09 7.35 10.42
C PHE A 101 1.13 6.32 11.01
N GLY A 102 1.68 5.24 11.55
CA GLY A 102 0.93 4.13 12.10
C GLY A 102 1.80 3.34 13.07
N VAL A 103 1.15 2.49 13.88
CA VAL A 103 1.86 1.59 14.79
C VAL A 103 2.01 0.25 14.08
N THR A 104 3.19 -0.02 13.53
CA THR A 104 3.51 -1.32 12.93
C THR A 104 4.20 -2.20 13.97
N TYR A 105 5.11 -1.61 14.74
CA TYR A 105 5.77 -2.22 15.88
C TYR A 105 5.40 -1.50 17.18
N ARG A 106 5.62 -2.16 18.31
CA ARG A 106 5.27 -1.60 19.63
C ARG A 106 6.06 -0.33 19.92
N GLU A 107 7.27 -0.26 19.39
CA GLU A 107 8.24 0.81 19.52
C GLU A 107 7.79 2.08 18.79
N ASP A 108 6.90 1.98 17.80
CA ASP A 108 6.38 3.13 17.05
C ASP A 108 5.36 3.94 17.86
N ARG A 109 4.78 3.35 18.91
CA ARG A 109 3.69 3.94 19.70
C ARG A 109 4.01 5.34 20.26
N PRO A 110 5.18 5.60 20.88
CA PRO A 110 5.49 6.93 21.42
C PRO A 110 5.49 8.00 20.33
N GLN A 111 6.03 7.70 19.16
CA GLN A 111 6.07 8.61 18.02
C GLN A 111 4.66 8.92 17.51
N VAL A 112 3.82 7.89 17.33
CA VAL A 112 2.43 8.07 16.86
C VAL A 112 1.62 8.93 17.83
N VAL A 113 1.75 8.70 19.14
CA VAL A 113 1.06 9.52 20.17
C VAL A 113 1.52 10.97 20.10
N GLU A 114 2.81 11.21 19.93
CA GLU A 114 3.35 12.56 19.84
C GLU A 114 2.88 13.28 18.56
N SER A 115 2.87 12.59 17.41
CA SER A 115 2.33 13.14 16.17
C SER A 115 0.86 13.55 16.31
N ILE A 116 0.02 12.74 16.96
CA ILE A 116 -1.39 13.08 17.21
C ILE A 116 -1.50 14.31 18.13
N ARG A 117 -0.73 14.37 19.22
CA ARG A 117 -0.71 15.53 20.13
C ARG A 117 -0.34 16.81 19.43
N GLN A 118 0.66 16.77 18.55
CA GLN A 118 1.06 17.94 17.76
C GLN A 118 -0.07 18.40 16.83
N LEU A 119 -0.79 17.47 16.19
CA LEU A 119 -1.93 17.82 15.34
C LEU A 119 -3.08 18.48 16.14
N ILE A 120 -3.34 18.02 17.37
CA ILE A 120 -4.32 18.64 18.29
C ILE A 120 -3.82 20.03 18.73
N ALA A 121 -2.55 20.16 19.13
CA ALA A 121 -1.97 21.43 19.56
C ALA A 121 -1.95 22.49 18.43
N GLN A 122 -1.83 22.05 17.17
CA GLN A 122 -1.96 22.90 15.99
C GLN A 122 -3.42 23.23 15.64
N GLY A 123 -4.40 22.70 16.37
CA GLY A 123 -5.82 22.94 16.13
C GLY A 123 -6.40 22.20 14.92
N LYS A 124 -5.67 21.25 14.33
CA LYS A 124 -6.16 20.48 13.17
C LYS A 124 -7.26 19.48 13.55
N TYR A 125 -7.25 19.00 14.79
CA TYR A 125 -8.26 18.10 15.34
C TYR A 125 -8.65 18.53 16.77
N PRO A 126 -9.90 18.27 17.19
CA PRO A 126 -10.31 18.45 18.58
C PRO A 126 -9.67 17.37 19.47
N GLU A 127 -9.56 17.65 20.77
CA GLU A 127 -9.05 16.69 21.75
C GLU A 127 -9.94 15.43 21.86
N LYS A 128 -11.25 15.59 21.67
CA LYS A 128 -12.23 14.50 21.63
C LYS A 128 -12.93 14.50 20.27
N LEU A 129 -12.69 13.45 19.49
CA LEU A 129 -13.32 13.27 18.17
C LEU A 129 -14.78 12.82 18.28
N TRP A 130 -15.11 12.07 19.33
CA TRP A 130 -16.44 11.53 19.60
C TRP A 130 -16.78 11.79 21.07
N ALA A 131 -18.03 12.19 21.33
CA ALA A 131 -18.56 12.50 22.65
C ALA A 131 -19.68 11.53 23.01
#